data_AF-A0A349IPC7-F1
#
_entry.id   AF-A0A349IPC7-F1
#
_cell.length_a   1.000
_cell.length_b   1.000
_cell.length_c   1.000
_cell.angle_alpha   90.00
_cell.angle_beta   90.00
_cell.angle_gamma   90.00
#
_symmetry.space_group_name_H-M   'P 1'
#
loop_
_entity.id
_entity.type
_entity.pdbx_description
1 polymer ?
#
loop_
_entity_poly.entity_id
_entity_poly.type
_entity_poly.pdbx_seq_one_letter_code
_entity_poly.pdbx_strand_id
1 'polypeptide(L)'
;MTPHTNEAVCPICHVTLSYNPRYPQYVCNACTMRAQDKNGRRLEFFNTDISGGYTARYADTQEVYTSHECYIDGVPCEAQEAKFGGIVIIPIEKSNTSIKVKLNKKFTYLMWILGICSFGFIPLLYKLLVLKRYPLVVDNVGLTMRNKKKYLWGDIQRIEQAHVSVYGVTQIPGAIELYFKENDKIKYVAIPLKFIYEGEKIMKLITDMCETKHIPITHKTLSPHIPKKI
;
A
#
# COMPACT_ATOMS: atom_id res chain seq x y z
N MET A 1 35.22 14.86 22.11
CA MET A 1 34.19 15.04 21.07
C MET A 1 34.55 14.11 19.92
N THR A 2 33.84 13.01 19.77
CA THR A 2 33.99 12.11 18.62
C THR A 2 33.39 12.80 17.39
N PRO A 3 34.06 12.83 16.23
CA PRO A 3 33.46 13.37 15.02
C PRO A 3 32.33 12.43 14.63
N HIS A 4 31.08 12.91 14.70
CA HIS A 4 29.99 12.23 14.01
C HIS A 4 30.25 12.43 12.52
N THR A 5 30.83 11.43 11.86
CA THR A 5 30.90 11.41 10.41
C THR A 5 29.47 11.26 9.92
N ASN A 6 28.91 12.37 9.43
CA ASN A 6 27.58 12.44 8.84
C ASN A 6 27.63 11.74 7.47
N GLU A 7 27.59 10.41 7.49
CA GLU A 7 27.59 9.55 6.31
C GLU A 7 26.15 9.07 6.03
N ALA A 8 25.74 9.17 4.76
CA ALA A 8 24.55 8.53 4.23
C ALA A 8 24.95 7.31 3.39
N VAL A 9 23.98 6.47 3.04
CA VAL A 9 24.19 5.33 2.16
C VAL A 9 23.22 5.44 1.00
N CYS A 10 23.70 5.25 -0.22
CA CYS A 10 22.83 5.23 -1.39
C CYS A 10 21.80 4.08 -1.24
N PRO A 11 20.49 4.36 -1.36
CA PRO A 11 19.46 3.34 -1.15
C PRO A 11 19.42 2.26 -2.25
N ILE A 12 20.12 2.48 -3.37
CA ILE A 12 20.14 1.55 -4.51
C ILE A 12 21.39 0.67 -4.52
N CYS A 13 22.58 1.27 -4.46
CA CYS A 13 23.86 0.54 -4.60
C CYS A 13 24.68 0.47 -3.31
N HIS A 14 24.17 1.03 -2.22
CA HIS A 14 24.80 1.00 -0.89
C HIS A 14 26.20 1.62 -0.78
N VAL A 15 26.60 2.46 -1.75
CA VAL A 15 27.81 3.28 -1.62
C VAL A 15 27.64 4.35 -0.54
N THR A 16 28.70 4.61 0.22
CA THR A 16 28.74 5.71 1.19
C THR A 16 28.67 7.06 0.50
N LEU A 17 27.86 7.96 1.05
CA LEU A 17 27.56 9.29 0.56
C LEU A 17 27.75 10.32 1.67
N SER A 18 27.95 11.58 1.29
CA SER A 18 27.86 12.69 2.24
C SER A 18 26.41 12.86 2.68
N TYR A 19 26.14 12.82 3.99
CA TYR A 19 24.78 12.99 4.47
C TYR A 19 24.25 14.38 4.14
N ASN A 20 23.06 14.41 3.54
CA ASN A 20 22.32 15.63 3.29
C ASN A 20 21.02 15.59 4.11
N PRO A 21 20.87 16.42 5.16
CA PRO A 21 19.68 16.39 6.02
C PRO A 21 18.39 16.74 5.26
N ARG A 22 18.48 17.41 4.11
CA ARG A 22 17.32 17.74 3.27
C ARG A 22 16.88 16.56 2.41
N TYR A 23 17.83 15.73 1.99
CA TYR A 23 17.60 14.60 1.11
C TYR A 23 18.29 13.36 1.69
N PRO A 24 17.81 12.81 2.81
CA PRO A 24 18.51 11.72 3.52
C PRO A 24 18.56 10.42 2.70
N GLN A 25 17.72 10.29 1.67
CA GLN A 25 17.58 9.10 0.82
C GLN A 25 17.95 9.37 -0.64
N TYR A 26 18.73 10.41 -0.93
CA TYR A 26 19.13 10.69 -2.30
C TYR A 26 20.00 9.56 -2.88
N VAL A 27 19.85 9.31 -4.17
CA VAL A 27 20.67 8.33 -4.88
C VAL A 27 22.01 8.94 -5.32
N CYS A 28 23.04 8.11 -5.44
CA CYS A 28 24.35 8.57 -5.89
C CYS A 28 24.33 8.89 -7.40
N ASN A 29 25.30 9.69 -7.86
CA ASN A 29 25.39 10.05 -9.28
C ASN A 29 25.46 8.82 -10.20
N ALA A 30 26.21 7.78 -9.82
CA ALA A 30 26.28 6.54 -10.61
C ALA A 30 24.92 5.85 -10.79
N CYS A 31 24.02 5.95 -9.79
CA CYS A 31 22.65 5.46 -9.88
C CYS A 31 21.76 6.41 -10.69
N THR A 32 21.89 7.73 -10.51
CA THR A 32 21.22 8.75 -11.35
C THR A 32 21.50 8.52 -12.82
N MET A 33 22.78 8.30 -13.16
CA MET A 33 23.17 8.00 -14.52
C MET A 33 22.46 6.77 -15.04
N ARG A 34 22.06 5.80 -14.20
CA ARG A 34 21.39 4.54 -14.57
C ARG A 34 19.88 4.62 -14.77
N ALA A 35 19.27 5.75 -14.47
CA ALA A 35 17.83 5.94 -14.48
C ALA A 35 17.21 5.71 -15.87
N GLN A 36 16.04 5.08 -15.86
CA GLN A 36 15.28 4.71 -17.04
C GLN A 36 13.81 5.08 -16.88
N ASP A 37 13.07 5.15 -17.98
CA ASP A 37 11.62 5.17 -17.97
C ASP A 37 11.05 3.78 -17.60
N LYS A 38 9.72 3.68 -17.53
CA LYS A 38 9.01 2.42 -17.25
C LYS A 38 9.26 1.30 -18.28
N ASN A 39 9.73 1.66 -19.48
CA ASN A 39 10.02 0.73 -20.58
C ASN A 39 11.50 0.36 -20.66
N GLY A 40 12.34 0.86 -19.75
CA GLY A 40 13.78 0.62 -19.73
C GLY A 40 14.59 1.55 -20.65
N ARG A 41 13.98 2.61 -21.20
CA ARG A 41 14.70 3.62 -22.00
C ARG A 41 15.47 4.55 -21.09
N ARG A 42 16.73 4.82 -21.44
CA ARG A 42 17.65 5.61 -20.63
C ARG A 42 17.26 7.09 -20.58
N LEU A 43 17.32 7.69 -19.38
CA LEU A 43 17.03 9.10 -19.15
C LEU A 43 18.30 9.89 -18.80
N GLU A 44 18.34 11.14 -19.26
CA GLU A 44 19.32 12.16 -18.86
C GLU A 44 18.60 13.34 -18.22
N PHE A 45 19.07 13.76 -17.05
CA PHE A 45 18.48 14.87 -16.29
C PHE A 45 19.39 16.10 -16.35
N PHE A 46 18.80 17.26 -16.61
CA PHE A 46 19.55 18.52 -16.69
C PHE A 46 18.69 19.72 -16.22
N ASN A 47 19.35 20.75 -15.71
CA ASN A 47 18.67 21.98 -15.29
C ASN A 47 18.24 22.76 -16.54
N THR A 48 17.05 23.34 -16.52
CA THR A 48 16.55 24.13 -17.65
C THR A 48 17.17 25.51 -17.67
N ASP A 49 17.29 26.16 -16.52
CA ASP A 49 17.80 27.53 -16.41
C ASP A 49 18.63 27.75 -15.13
N ILE A 50 19.39 28.84 -15.13
CA ILE A 50 20.16 29.31 -13.95
C ILE A 50 19.21 29.72 -12.81
N SER A 51 17.99 30.16 -13.14
CA SER A 51 16.94 30.52 -12.19
C SER A 51 16.20 29.33 -11.58
N GLY A 52 16.51 28.11 -12.03
CA GLY A 52 15.87 26.88 -11.58
C GLY A 52 15.14 26.13 -12.68
N GLY A 53 14.43 25.10 -12.28
CA GLY A 53 13.79 24.13 -13.15
C GLY A 53 14.74 23.00 -13.55
N TYR A 54 14.16 21.82 -13.70
CA TYR A 54 14.83 20.67 -14.30
C TYR A 54 13.94 20.04 -15.35
N THR A 55 14.59 19.36 -16.30
CA THR A 55 13.91 18.51 -17.26
C THR A 55 14.71 17.23 -17.46
N ALA A 56 14.07 16.28 -18.12
CA ALA A 56 14.68 15.03 -18.51
C ALA A 56 14.50 14.83 -20.01
N ARG A 57 15.39 14.05 -20.62
CA ARG A 57 15.28 13.62 -22.01
C ARG A 57 15.71 12.17 -22.14
N TYR A 58 15.24 11.50 -23.19
CA TYR A 58 15.76 10.19 -23.52
C TYR A 58 17.18 10.31 -24.08
N ALA A 59 18.11 9.49 -23.58
CA ALA A 59 19.52 9.57 -23.96
C ALA A 59 19.74 9.24 -25.46
N ASP A 60 18.89 8.39 -26.03
CA ASP A 60 18.96 7.94 -27.43
C ASP A 60 18.37 8.95 -28.42
N THR A 61 17.18 9.48 -28.15
CA THR A 61 16.44 10.35 -29.10
C THR A 61 16.49 11.83 -28.77
N GLN A 62 16.95 12.20 -27.56
CA GLN A 62 16.91 13.58 -27.05
C GLN A 62 15.49 14.15 -26.90
N GLU A 63 14.46 13.31 -27.09
CA GLU A 63 13.06 13.67 -26.86
C GLU A 63 12.83 13.99 -25.39
N VAL A 64 12.07 15.05 -25.13
CA VAL A 64 11.76 15.50 -23.77
C VAL A 64 10.93 14.46 -23.03
N TYR A 65 11.40 14.09 -21.85
CA TYR A 65 10.68 13.24 -20.91
C TYR A 65 9.94 14.12 -19.90
N THR A 66 8.62 14.08 -19.94
CA THR A 66 7.75 15.00 -19.19
C THR A 66 7.37 14.52 -17.79
N SER A 67 7.70 13.28 -17.45
CA SER A 67 7.41 12.73 -16.12
C SER A 67 8.58 12.94 -15.16
N HIS A 68 8.25 13.02 -13.87
CA HIS A 68 9.22 13.06 -12.77
C HIS A 68 9.59 11.65 -12.29
N GLU A 69 8.83 10.63 -12.70
CA GLU A 69 9.06 9.24 -12.32
C GLU A 69 10.17 8.60 -13.16
N CYS A 70 11.06 7.85 -12.51
CA CYS A 70 12.08 7.06 -13.17
C CYS A 70 12.33 5.75 -12.42
N TYR A 71 13.10 4.85 -13.04
CA TYR A 71 13.43 3.55 -12.50
C TYR A 71 14.94 3.38 -12.51
N ILE A 72 15.51 3.05 -11.36
CA ILE A 72 16.94 2.71 -11.24
C ILE A 72 17.03 1.27 -10.79
N ASP A 73 17.61 0.41 -11.63
CA ASP A 73 17.75 -1.03 -11.36
C ASP A 73 16.41 -1.70 -10.94
N GLY A 74 15.30 -1.23 -11.52
CA GLY A 74 13.93 -1.69 -11.24
C GLY A 74 13.25 -1.03 -10.01
N VAL A 75 13.94 -0.15 -9.29
CA VAL A 75 13.39 0.59 -8.15
C VAL A 75 12.71 1.87 -8.62
N PRO A 76 11.40 2.07 -8.34
CA PRO A 76 10.71 3.32 -8.69
C PRO A 76 11.27 4.48 -7.87
N CYS A 77 11.58 5.57 -8.57
CA CYS A 77 12.22 6.77 -8.06
C CYS A 77 11.53 8.01 -8.63
N GLU A 78 11.69 9.14 -7.96
CA GLU A 78 11.19 10.44 -8.39
C GLU A 78 12.36 11.43 -8.47
N ALA A 79 12.47 12.12 -9.60
CA ALA A 79 13.38 13.22 -9.81
C ALA A 79 12.72 14.54 -9.37
N GLN A 80 13.48 15.39 -8.69
CA GLN A 80 12.99 16.66 -8.16
C GLN A 80 14.07 17.73 -8.29
N GLU A 81 13.65 18.99 -8.37
CA GLU A 81 14.57 20.12 -8.29
C GLU A 81 15.08 20.29 -6.86
N ALA A 82 16.40 20.41 -6.71
CA ALA A 82 17.01 20.65 -5.41
C ALA A 82 16.87 22.14 -5.01
N LYS A 83 16.72 22.43 -3.71
CA LYS A 83 16.43 23.78 -3.15
C LYS A 83 17.45 24.88 -3.52
N PHE A 84 18.60 24.54 -4.11
CA PHE A 84 19.62 25.50 -4.55
C PHE A 84 20.11 25.19 -5.97
N GLY A 85 19.23 24.63 -6.80
CA GLY A 85 19.57 24.16 -8.14
C GLY A 85 20.21 22.77 -8.13
N GLY A 86 20.14 22.11 -9.28
CA GLY A 86 20.51 20.70 -9.41
C GLY A 86 19.31 19.77 -9.24
N ILE A 87 19.58 18.49 -9.45
CA ILE A 87 18.54 17.47 -9.57
C ILE A 87 18.81 16.41 -8.54
N VAL A 88 17.82 16.14 -7.72
CA VAL A 88 17.86 15.06 -6.74
C VAL A 88 16.91 13.97 -7.19
N ILE A 89 17.37 12.73 -7.13
CA ILE A 89 16.52 11.56 -7.33
C ILE A 89 16.41 10.84 -6.00
N ILE A 90 15.18 10.56 -5.59
CA ILE A 90 14.87 9.82 -4.36
C ILE A 90 14.03 8.59 -4.71
N PRO A 91 14.24 7.43 -4.06
CA PRO A 91 13.31 6.32 -4.18
C PRO A 91 11.92 6.75 -3.74
N ILE A 92 10.90 6.33 -4.48
CA ILE A 92 9.53 6.47 -4.02
C ILE A 92 9.37 5.43 -2.91
N GLU A 93 9.36 5.89 -1.66
CA GLU A 93 9.05 4.99 -0.55
C GLU A 93 7.67 4.40 -0.78
N LYS A 94 7.62 3.09 -1.08
CA LYS A 94 6.38 2.33 -0.91
C LYS A 94 6.05 2.42 0.56
N SER A 95 5.09 3.26 0.94
CA SER A 95 4.75 3.49 2.35
C SER A 95 4.73 2.15 3.10
N ASN A 96 5.67 1.95 4.04
CA ASN A 96 5.72 0.74 4.87
C ASN A 96 4.61 0.82 5.93
N THR A 97 3.38 1.05 5.47
CA THR A 97 2.20 1.23 6.29
C THR A 97 1.71 -0.15 6.69
N SER A 98 2.37 -0.74 7.70
CA SER A 98 1.89 -1.98 8.31
C SER A 98 0.84 -1.64 9.36
N ILE A 99 -0.41 -2.01 9.10
CA ILE A 99 -1.51 -1.80 10.03
C ILE A 99 -1.80 -3.13 10.71
N LYS A 100 -1.49 -3.19 12.01
CA LYS A 100 -1.85 -4.32 12.87
C LYS A 100 -3.33 -4.22 13.20
N VAL A 101 -4.12 -5.18 12.72
CA VAL A 101 -5.56 -5.25 12.99
C VAL A 101 -5.76 -5.79 14.41
N LYS A 102 -5.88 -4.88 15.38
CA LYS A 102 -6.22 -5.21 16.77
C LYS A 102 -7.73 -5.22 16.95
N LEU A 103 -8.28 -6.37 17.32
CA LEU A 103 -9.69 -6.46 17.73
C LEU A 103 -9.88 -5.69 19.04
N ASN A 104 -10.92 -4.87 19.10
CA ASN A 104 -11.28 -4.15 20.32
C ASN A 104 -11.68 -5.16 21.42
N LYS A 105 -10.93 -5.18 22.53
CA LYS A 105 -11.17 -6.09 23.67
C LYS A 105 -12.58 -5.90 24.26
N LYS A 106 -13.08 -4.67 24.34
CA LYS A 106 -14.44 -4.36 24.86
C LYS A 106 -15.53 -4.96 23.97
N PHE A 107 -15.37 -4.85 22.65
CA PHE A 107 -16.28 -5.48 21.69
C PHE A 107 -16.24 -7.01 21.78
N THR A 108 -15.04 -7.56 21.96
CA THR A 108 -14.84 -9.00 22.11
C THR A 108 -15.62 -9.50 23.33
N TYR A 109 -15.50 -8.80 24.46
CA TYR A 109 -16.16 -9.10 25.74
C TYR A 109 -17.70 -8.94 25.68
N LEU A 110 -18.20 -7.83 25.13
CA LEU A 110 -19.63 -7.59 24.95
C LEU A 110 -20.28 -8.70 24.12
N MET A 111 -19.62 -9.15 23.06
CA MET A 111 -20.12 -10.24 22.22
C MET A 111 -20.03 -11.62 22.89
N TRP A 112 -19.09 -11.81 23.81
CA TRP A 112 -19.04 -13.01 24.65
C TRP A 112 -20.25 -13.06 25.59
N ILE A 113 -20.56 -11.93 26.25
CA ILE A 113 -21.73 -11.80 27.14
C ILE A 113 -23.02 -12.07 26.35
N LEU A 114 -23.21 -11.40 25.21
CA LEU A 114 -24.42 -11.58 24.39
C LEU A 114 -24.54 -13.01 23.81
N GLY A 115 -23.43 -13.64 23.42
CA GLY A 115 -23.43 -15.00 22.89
C GLY A 115 -23.81 -16.06 23.94
N ILE A 116 -23.31 -15.92 25.17
CA ILE A 116 -23.63 -16.80 26.29
C ILE A 116 -25.10 -16.66 26.69
N CYS A 117 -25.62 -15.43 26.71
CA CYS A 117 -26.98 -15.17 27.20
C CYS A 117 -28.09 -15.49 26.21
N SER A 118 -27.84 -15.55 24.89
CA SER A 118 -28.95 -15.55 23.92
C SER A 118 -29.14 -16.84 23.12
N PHE A 119 -28.11 -17.59 22.72
CA PHE A 119 -28.31 -18.71 21.76
C PHE A 119 -27.27 -19.86 21.85
N GLY A 120 -26.63 -20.07 23.00
CA GLY A 120 -25.71 -21.19 23.22
C GLY A 120 -24.39 -21.10 22.43
N PHE A 121 -23.70 -22.22 22.24
CA PHE A 121 -22.33 -22.28 21.68
C PHE A 121 -22.22 -21.86 20.20
N ILE A 122 -23.35 -21.76 19.49
CA ILE A 122 -23.42 -21.55 18.03
C ILE A 122 -22.87 -20.17 17.60
N PRO A 123 -23.31 -19.03 18.19
CA PRO A 123 -22.71 -17.72 17.94
C PRO A 123 -21.20 -17.66 18.19
N LEU A 124 -20.71 -18.39 19.19
CA LEU A 124 -19.28 -18.44 19.52
C LEU A 124 -18.49 -19.21 18.45
N LEU A 125 -19.02 -20.33 17.97
CA LEU A 125 -18.41 -21.12 16.90
C LEU A 125 -18.39 -20.34 15.57
N TYR A 126 -19.50 -19.68 15.22
CA TYR A 126 -19.58 -18.79 14.05
C TYR A 126 -18.53 -17.67 14.12
N LYS A 127 -18.36 -17.05 15.29
CA LYS A 127 -17.33 -16.02 15.52
C LYS A 127 -15.92 -16.55 15.32
N LEU A 128 -15.59 -17.74 15.82
CA LEU A 128 -14.28 -18.35 15.61
C LEU A 128 -14.01 -18.66 14.14
N LEU A 129 -15.03 -19.10 13.40
CA LEU A 129 -14.94 -19.36 11.95
C LEU A 129 -14.72 -18.08 11.15
N VAL A 130 -15.44 -17.00 11.50
CA VAL A 130 -15.31 -15.69 10.84
C VAL A 130 -13.97 -15.03 11.19
N LEU A 131 -13.53 -15.10 12.45
CA LEU A 131 -12.25 -14.52 12.88
C LEU A 131 -11.03 -15.11 12.16
N LYS A 132 -11.09 -16.38 11.76
CA LYS A 132 -10.04 -17.02 10.94
C LYS A 132 -9.89 -16.39 9.56
N ARG A 133 -10.90 -15.67 9.07
CA ARG A 133 -10.90 -15.00 7.76
C ARG A 133 -10.35 -13.56 7.81
N TYR A 134 -9.98 -13.06 8.99
CA TYR A 134 -9.43 -11.71 9.13
C TYR A 134 -7.90 -11.71 9.14
N PRO A 135 -7.27 -10.75 8.42
CA PRO A 135 -5.84 -10.57 8.49
C PRO A 135 -5.45 -10.05 9.88
N LEU A 136 -4.29 -10.48 10.35
CA LEU A 136 -3.64 -9.95 11.54
C LEU A 136 -2.87 -8.66 11.22
N VAL A 137 -2.22 -8.62 10.06
CA VAL A 137 -1.47 -7.47 9.56
C VAL A 137 -1.80 -7.28 8.09
N VAL A 138 -2.01 -6.02 7.71
CA VAL A 138 -2.08 -5.57 6.32
C VAL A 138 -0.93 -4.61 6.13
N ASP A 139 -0.05 -4.86 5.15
CA ASP A 139 1.07 -3.98 4.83
C ASP A 139 1.20 -3.80 3.31
N ASN A 140 2.18 -3.04 2.87
CA ASN A 140 2.49 -2.80 1.46
C ASN A 140 3.09 -4.01 0.73
N VAL A 141 3.45 -5.07 1.45
CA VAL A 141 3.96 -6.33 0.88
C VAL A 141 2.82 -7.33 0.69
N GLY A 142 1.85 -7.37 1.60
CA GLY A 142 0.73 -8.29 1.55
C GLY A 142 -0.19 -8.32 2.77
N LEU A 143 -0.86 -9.46 2.91
CA LEU A 143 -1.75 -9.78 4.02
C LEU A 143 -1.11 -10.89 4.85
N THR A 144 -0.95 -10.67 6.16
CA THR A 144 -0.58 -11.74 7.10
C THR A 144 -1.81 -12.18 7.88
N MET A 145 -2.23 -13.42 7.70
CA MET A 145 -3.37 -14.02 8.39
C MET A 145 -3.04 -14.41 9.83
N ARG A 146 -4.06 -14.60 10.66
CA ARG A 146 -3.91 -15.08 12.05
C ARG A 146 -3.26 -16.47 12.16
N ASN A 147 -3.38 -17.31 11.13
CA ASN A 147 -2.68 -18.60 11.05
C ASN A 147 -1.23 -18.47 10.54
N LYS A 148 -0.66 -17.26 10.52
CA LYS A 148 0.67 -16.92 9.99
C LYS A 148 0.86 -17.12 8.49
N LYS A 149 -0.17 -17.55 7.75
CA LYS A 149 -0.12 -17.60 6.29
C LYS A 149 -0.02 -16.19 5.75
N LYS A 150 0.97 -15.96 4.88
CA LYS A 150 1.19 -14.69 4.19
C LYS A 150 0.66 -14.80 2.77
N TYR A 151 0.05 -13.74 2.28
CA TYR A 151 -0.35 -13.57 0.89
C TYR A 151 0.32 -12.30 0.39
N LEU A 152 1.28 -12.42 -0.53
CA LEU A 152 1.91 -11.25 -1.14
C LEU A 152 0.94 -10.62 -2.13
N TRP A 153 0.94 -9.30 -2.25
CA TRP A 153 0.11 -8.64 -3.26
C TRP A 153 0.45 -9.09 -4.70
N GLY A 154 1.68 -9.55 -4.94
CA GLY A 154 2.10 -10.16 -6.20
C GLY A 154 1.44 -11.51 -6.47
N ASP A 155 1.15 -12.29 -5.43
CA ASP A 155 0.47 -13.59 -5.57
C ASP A 155 -1.05 -13.42 -5.71
N ILE A 156 -1.59 -12.31 -5.19
CA ILE A 156 -2.99 -11.90 -5.30
C ILE A 156 -3.23 -11.21 -6.67
N GLN A 157 -2.65 -11.74 -7.74
CA GLN A 157 -2.63 -11.12 -9.09
C GLN A 157 -3.96 -11.21 -9.84
N ARG A 158 -4.92 -11.99 -9.35
CA ARG A 158 -6.32 -11.90 -9.77
C ARG A 158 -7.17 -11.52 -8.57
N ILE A 159 -7.16 -10.24 -8.20
CA ILE A 159 -8.33 -9.72 -7.49
C ILE A 159 -9.43 -9.64 -8.54
N GLU A 160 -10.29 -10.66 -8.59
CA GLU A 160 -11.36 -10.69 -9.59
C GLU A 160 -12.35 -9.56 -9.32
N GLN A 161 -12.64 -9.28 -8.04
CA GLN A 161 -13.50 -8.19 -7.58
C GLN A 161 -13.12 -7.76 -6.15
N ALA A 162 -13.16 -6.47 -5.88
CA ALA A 162 -13.20 -5.94 -4.51
C ALA A 162 -14.62 -5.46 -4.22
N HIS A 163 -15.24 -6.02 -3.18
CA HIS A 163 -16.58 -5.62 -2.73
C HIS A 163 -16.47 -4.79 -1.46
N VAL A 164 -16.99 -3.57 -1.49
CA VAL A 164 -17.20 -2.78 -0.27
C VAL A 164 -18.62 -3.02 0.20
N SER A 165 -18.77 -3.80 1.26
CA SER A 165 -20.07 -4.15 1.85
C SER A 165 -20.43 -3.12 2.92
N VAL A 166 -21.47 -2.32 2.68
CA VAL A 166 -22.02 -1.34 3.64
C VAL A 166 -23.19 -1.99 4.38
N TYR A 167 -23.13 -2.04 5.72
CA TYR A 167 -24.21 -2.62 6.53
C TYR A 167 -24.82 -1.56 7.45
N GLY A 168 -26.09 -1.18 7.21
CA GLY A 168 -26.92 -0.42 8.16
C GLY A 168 -27.55 0.88 7.64
N VAL A 169 -28.49 1.41 8.44
CA VAL A 169 -29.24 2.68 8.22
C VAL A 169 -28.32 3.91 8.28
N THR A 170 -27.20 3.79 8.99
CA THR A 170 -26.06 4.71 8.90
C THR A 170 -25.06 4.09 7.93
N GLN A 171 -24.67 4.82 6.87
CA GLN A 171 -23.80 4.39 5.77
C GLN A 171 -22.34 4.14 6.22
N ILE A 172 -22.12 3.39 7.30
CA ILE A 172 -20.77 3.02 7.73
C ILE A 172 -20.41 1.75 6.95
N PRO A 173 -19.41 1.80 6.05
CA PRO A 173 -18.97 0.62 5.33
C PRO A 173 -18.50 -0.44 6.34
N GLY A 174 -18.98 -1.67 6.21
CA GLY A 174 -18.83 -2.71 7.23
C GLY A 174 -17.59 -3.58 7.03
N ALA A 175 -17.20 -3.85 5.78
CA ALA A 175 -15.92 -4.47 5.44
C ALA A 175 -15.58 -4.29 3.95
N ILE A 176 -14.29 -4.35 3.64
CA ILE A 176 -13.78 -4.57 2.28
C ILE A 176 -13.52 -6.07 2.14
N GLU A 177 -14.14 -6.70 1.15
CA GLU A 177 -13.90 -8.09 0.81
C GLU A 177 -13.03 -8.15 -0.45
N LEU A 178 -11.84 -8.72 -0.31
CA LEU A 178 -10.91 -8.94 -1.40
C LEU A 178 -11.02 -10.38 -1.87
N TYR A 179 -11.49 -10.60 -3.10
CA TYR A 179 -11.62 -11.93 -3.70
C TYR A 179 -10.42 -12.24 -4.57
N PHE A 180 -9.80 -13.41 -4.41
CA PHE A 180 -8.66 -13.83 -5.21
C PHE A 180 -8.62 -15.33 -5.47
N LYS A 181 -7.95 -15.72 -6.56
CA LYS A 181 -7.83 -17.12 -6.97
C LYS A 181 -6.56 -17.75 -6.39
N GLU A 182 -6.71 -18.86 -5.66
CA GLU A 182 -5.59 -19.66 -5.14
C GLU A 182 -5.85 -21.15 -5.44
N ASN A 183 -4.96 -21.81 -6.21
CA ASN A 183 -5.10 -23.20 -6.64
C ASN A 183 -6.49 -23.51 -7.25
N ASP A 184 -6.90 -22.69 -8.22
CA ASP A 184 -8.21 -22.74 -8.87
C ASP A 184 -9.45 -22.54 -7.99
N LYS A 185 -9.26 -22.20 -6.70
CA LYS A 185 -10.36 -21.89 -5.78
C LYS A 185 -10.43 -20.40 -5.52
N ILE A 186 -11.63 -19.83 -5.60
CA ILE A 186 -11.89 -18.45 -5.16
C ILE A 186 -11.81 -18.44 -3.63
N LYS A 187 -10.93 -17.60 -3.11
CA LYS A 187 -10.82 -17.25 -1.71
C LYS A 187 -11.17 -15.79 -1.53
N TYR A 188 -11.53 -15.43 -0.32
CA TYR A 188 -11.73 -14.03 0.01
C TYR A 188 -11.20 -13.70 1.40
N VAL A 189 -10.78 -12.45 1.57
CA VAL A 189 -10.35 -11.88 2.84
C VAL A 189 -11.24 -10.67 3.12
N ALA A 190 -11.86 -10.65 4.29
CA ALA A 190 -12.64 -9.51 4.77
C ALA A 190 -11.76 -8.59 5.63
N ILE A 191 -11.87 -7.29 5.42
CA ILE A 191 -11.17 -6.24 6.17
C ILE A 191 -12.23 -5.32 6.75
N PRO A 192 -12.61 -5.49 8.03
CA PRO A 192 -13.77 -4.80 8.57
C PRO A 192 -13.41 -3.37 9.00
N LEU A 193 -14.05 -2.37 8.37
CA LEU A 193 -13.69 -0.95 8.50
C LEU A 193 -13.95 -0.40 9.91
N LYS A 194 -14.96 -0.94 10.62
CA LYS A 194 -15.29 -0.55 12.00
C LYS A 194 -14.22 -0.93 13.03
N PHE A 195 -13.28 -1.81 12.68
CA PHE A 195 -12.18 -2.22 13.59
C PHE A 195 -10.88 -1.46 13.33
N ILE A 196 -10.90 -0.50 12.40
CA ILE A 196 -9.72 0.23 11.95
C ILE A 196 -9.84 1.67 12.49
N TYR A 197 -9.11 1.98 13.56
CA TYR A 197 -8.90 3.38 14.00
C TYR A 197 -8.17 4.23 12.93
N GLU A 198 -7.56 3.57 11.94
CA GLU A 198 -6.85 4.14 10.79
C GLU A 198 -7.58 3.89 9.45
N GLY A 199 -8.92 3.84 9.45
CA GLY A 199 -9.74 3.42 8.30
C GLY A 199 -9.40 4.14 6.99
N GLU A 200 -9.10 5.44 7.06
CA GLU A 200 -8.69 6.25 5.91
C GLU A 200 -7.34 5.81 5.31
N LYS A 201 -6.37 5.39 6.13
CA LYS A 201 -5.05 4.94 5.64
C LYS A 201 -5.15 3.60 4.93
N ILE A 202 -5.99 2.68 5.43
CA ILE A 202 -6.25 1.39 4.76
C ILE A 202 -7.01 1.59 3.46
N MET A 203 -8.03 2.45 3.47
CA MET A 203 -8.76 2.78 2.24
C MET A 203 -7.82 3.39 1.21
N LYS A 204 -7.00 4.37 1.60
CA LYS A 204 -6.01 4.96 0.69
C LYS A 204 -5.03 3.92 0.17
N LEU A 205 -4.46 3.08 1.04
CA LEU A 205 -3.55 2.01 0.63
C LEU A 205 -4.20 1.05 -0.39
N ILE A 206 -5.45 0.64 -0.14
CA ILE A 206 -6.18 -0.27 -1.03
C ILE A 206 -6.56 0.42 -2.33
N THR A 207 -6.99 1.68 -2.29
CA THR A 207 -7.33 2.49 -3.47
C THR A 207 -6.10 2.71 -4.33
N ASP A 208 -5.00 3.22 -3.77
CA ASP A 208 -3.72 3.45 -4.46
C ASP A 208 -3.25 2.15 -5.14
N MET A 209 -3.39 1.01 -4.46
CA MET A 209 -3.05 -0.30 -5.03
C MET A 209 -3.99 -0.77 -6.15
N CYS A 210 -5.31 -0.59 -5.99
CA CYS A 210 -6.29 -0.95 -7.01
C CYS A 210 -6.12 -0.10 -8.27
N GLU A 211 -5.84 1.21 -8.11
CA GLU A 211 -5.54 2.13 -9.20
C GLU A 211 -4.25 1.74 -9.93
N THR A 212 -3.16 1.49 -9.18
CA THR A 212 -1.86 1.06 -9.76
C THR A 212 -1.99 -0.23 -10.57
N LYS A 213 -2.92 -1.13 -10.20
CA LYS A 213 -3.10 -2.43 -10.86
C LYS A 213 -4.30 -2.50 -11.82
N HIS A 214 -4.97 -1.39 -12.08
CA HIS A 214 -6.20 -1.34 -12.90
C HIS A 214 -7.29 -2.34 -12.46
N ILE A 215 -7.43 -2.56 -11.15
CA ILE A 215 -8.41 -3.49 -10.59
C ILE A 215 -9.75 -2.75 -10.44
N PRO A 216 -10.85 -3.24 -11.02
CA PRO A 216 -12.16 -2.59 -10.87
C PRO A 216 -12.66 -2.70 -9.42
N ILE A 217 -12.95 -1.55 -8.82
CA ILE A 217 -13.62 -1.47 -7.50
C ILE A 217 -15.13 -1.45 -7.75
N THR A 218 -15.84 -2.45 -7.25
CA THR A 218 -17.30 -2.50 -7.31
C THR A 218 -17.91 -2.13 -5.96
N HIS A 219 -18.62 -1.01 -5.92
CA HIS A 219 -19.42 -0.63 -4.75
C HIS A 219 -20.74 -1.40 -4.76
N LYS A 220 -20.95 -2.28 -3.77
CA LYS A 220 -22.19 -3.02 -3.63
C LYS A 220 -22.91 -2.63 -2.34
N THR A 221 -23.92 -1.79 -2.46
CA THR A 221 -24.80 -1.45 -1.35
C THR A 221 -25.69 -2.66 -1.06
N LEU A 222 -25.41 -3.39 0.02
CA LEU A 222 -26.29 -4.44 0.51
C LEU A 222 -27.44 -3.77 1.26
N SER A 223 -28.58 -3.60 0.59
CA SER A 223 -29.83 -3.25 1.28
C SER A 223 -30.16 -4.37 2.27
N PRO A 224 -30.48 -4.07 3.54
CA PRO A 224 -30.84 -5.10 4.50
C PRO A 224 -32.10 -5.82 3.98
N HIS A 225 -31.94 -7.05 3.53
CA HIS A 225 -33.06 -7.94 3.26
C HIS A 225 -33.67 -8.27 4.63
N ILE A 226 -34.63 -7.46 5.06
CA ILE A 226 -35.53 -7.80 6.14
C ILE A 226 -36.42 -8.92 5.56
N PRO A 227 -36.36 -10.17 6.05
CA PRO A 227 -37.36 -11.15 5.66
C PRO A 227 -38.71 -10.59 6.07
N LYS A 228 -39.61 -10.40 5.10
CA LYS A 228 -41.01 -10.07 5.39
C LYS A 228 -41.51 -11.17 6.33
N LYS A 229 -41.93 -10.77 7.54
CA LYS A 229 -42.67 -11.64 8.45
C LYS A 229 -43.86 -12.20 7.67
N ILE A 230 -43.95 -13.53 7.59
CA ILE A 230 -45.19 -14.26 7.36
C ILE A 230 -45.79 -14.50 8.74
#